data_AF-A0A1L8CWZ5-F1
#
_entry.id   AF-A0A1L8CWZ5-F1
#
_cell.length_a   1.000
_cell.length_b   1.000
_cell.length_c   1.000
_cell.angle_alpha   90.00
_cell.angle_beta   90.00
_cell.angle_gamma   90.00
#
_symmetry.space_group_name_H-M   'P 1'
#
loop_
_entity.id
_entity.type
_entity.pdbx_description
1 polymer ?
#
loop_
_entity_poly.entity_id
_entity_poly.type
_entity_poly.pdbx_seq_one_letter_code
_entity_poly.pdbx_strand_id
1 'polypeptide(L)' 'MNNWEVYFICKSYDPEFYKIEDDCIELIDYGVQARYPFYLEIEEFGAENAIKSAERIKHFVLMKIQK' A
#
# COMPACT_ATOMS: atom_id res chain seq x y z
N MET A 1 -16.06 -0.49 2.06
CA MET A 1 -14.75 -0.45 2.71
C MET A 1 -13.80 0.26 1.77
N ASN A 2 -13.36 1.46 2.15
CA ASN A 2 -12.30 2.15 1.44
C ASN A 2 -10.98 1.55 1.93
N ASN A 3 -10.02 1.26 1.04
CA ASN A 3 -8.75 0.59 1.39
C ASN A 3 -7.97 1.27 2.54
N TRP A 4 -8.28 2.53 2.83
CA TRP A 4 -7.60 3.36 3.82
C TRP A 4 -8.00 2.99 5.25
N GLU A 5 -9.20 2.42 5.45
CA GLU A 5 -9.73 2.08 6.77
C GLU A 5 -8.84 1.04 7.48
N VAL A 6 -8.30 0.07 6.73
CA VAL A 6 -7.49 -1.02 7.30
C VAL A 6 -6.14 -0.50 7.83
N TYR A 7 -5.47 0.38 7.08
CA TYR A 7 -4.22 0.99 7.52
C TYR A 7 -4.38 1.75 8.84
N PHE A 8 -5.41 2.61 8.94
CA PHE A 8 -5.65 3.39 10.17
C PHE A 8 -5.97 2.50 11.36
N ILE A 9 -6.73 1.42 11.15
CA ILE A 9 -6.99 0.43 12.18
C ILE A 9 -5.67 -0.19 12.64
N CYS A 10 -4.85 -0.72 11.73
CA CYS A 10 -3.56 -1.32 12.09
C CYS A 10 -2.64 -0.34 12.85
N LYS A 11 -2.52 0.91 12.38
CA LYS A 11 -1.75 1.98 13.05
C LYS A 11 -2.25 2.29 14.46
N SER A 12 -3.57 2.22 14.68
CA SER A 12 -4.16 2.45 16.02
C SER A 12 -3.81 1.33 17.02
N TYR A 13 -3.66 0.08 16.55
CA TYR A 13 -3.28 -1.06 17.38
C TYR A 13 -1.76 -1.16 17.57
N ASP A 14 -0.99 -0.90 16.52
CA ASP A 14 0.46 -0.95 16.53
C ASP A 14 1.01 0.28 15.79
N PRO A 15 1.52 1.28 16.53
CA PRO A 15 2.04 2.50 15.93
C PRO A 15 3.13 2.25 14.89
N GLU A 16 3.89 1.15 14.96
CA GLU A 16 4.95 0.87 13.98
C GLU A 16 4.46 0.73 12.54
N PHE A 17 3.15 0.53 12.32
CA PHE A 17 2.55 0.61 10.99
C PHE A 17 2.72 1.97 10.32
N TYR A 18 3.07 3.04 11.03
CA TYR A 18 3.47 4.32 10.41
C TYR A 18 4.62 4.14 9.40
N LYS A 19 5.48 3.14 9.58
CA LYS A 19 6.65 2.88 8.72
C LYS A 19 6.30 2.50 7.28
N ILE A 20 5.05 2.12 7.03
CA ILE A 20 4.55 1.72 5.70
C ILE A 20 3.43 2.66 5.20
N GLU A 21 3.28 3.84 5.79
CA GLU A 21 2.24 4.82 5.42
C GLU A 21 2.35 5.26 3.96
N ASP A 22 3.55 5.68 3.56
CA ASP A 22 3.83 6.13 2.18
C ASP A 22 3.60 4.99 1.16
N ASP A 23 4.01 3.77 1.52
CA ASP A 23 3.78 2.58 0.68
C ASP A 23 2.29 2.29 0.50
N CYS A 24 1.49 2.49 1.56
CA CYS A 24 0.04 2.31 1.49
C CYS A 24 -0.62 3.40 0.63
N ILE A 25 -0.07 4.62 0.66
CA ILE A 25 -0.55 5.73 -0.16
C ILE A 25 -0.31 5.45 -1.65
N GLU A 26 0.92 5.05 -1.99
CA GLU A 26 1.34 4.73 -3.36
C GLU A 26 0.43 3.68 -4.03
N LEU A 27 0.01 2.66 -3.26
CA LEU A 27 -0.82 1.58 -3.80
C LEU A 27 -2.28 1.96 -4.09
N ILE A 28 -2.78 3.08 -3.56
CA ILE A 28 -4.18 3.48 -3.77
C ILE A 28 -4.42 3.79 -5.24
N ASP A 29 -3.53 4.58 -5.84
CA ASP A 29 -3.63 4.99 -7.23
C ASP A 29 -3.57 3.76 -8.13
N TYR A 30 -2.61 2.85 -7.91
CA TYR A 30 -2.50 1.63 -8.70
C TYR A 30 -3.63 0.62 -8.45
N GLY A 31 -4.24 0.57 -7.26
CA GLY A 31 -5.37 -0.34 -6.97
C GLY A 31 -6.71 0.10 -7.60
N VAL A 32 -6.88 1.40 -7.83
CA VAL A 32 -8.10 1.98 -8.41
C VAL A 32 -7.93 2.21 -9.91
N GLN A 33 -6.85 2.87 -10.31
CA GLN A 33 -6.61 3.36 -11.67
C GLN A 33 -6.29 2.24 -12.65
N ALA A 34 -5.69 1.12 -12.20
CA ALA A 34 -5.44 -0.05 -13.05
C ALA A 34 -6.71 -0.67 -13.65
N ARG A 35 -7.87 -0.47 -13.01
CA ARG A 35 -9.16 -1.02 -13.48
C ARG A 35 -9.98 -0.03 -14.30
N TYR A 36 -9.70 1.27 -14.14
CA TYR A 36 -10.41 2.35 -14.81
C TYR A 36 -9.38 3.39 -15.26
N PRO A 37 -8.74 3.19 -16.43
CA PRO A 37 -7.59 3.97 -16.89
C PRO A 37 -7.95 5.39 -17.38
N PHE A 38 -8.98 6.01 -16.80
CA PHE A 38 -9.51 7.28 -17.27
C PHE A 38 -8.67 8.51 -16.83
N TYR A 39 -7.78 8.37 -15.83
CA TYR A 39 -7.07 9.52 -15.23
C TYR A 39 -5.57 9.35 -14.94
N LEU A 40 -5.04 8.13 -14.80
CA LEU A 40 -3.61 7.88 -14.60
C LEU A 40 -3.04 7.21 -15.86
N GLU A 41 -2.07 7.86 -16.51
CA GLU A 41 -1.14 7.13 -17.36
C GLU A 41 -0.34 6.20 -16.46
N ILE A 42 -0.57 4.90 -16.60
CA ILE A 42 0.20 3.87 -15.90
C ILE A 42 1.56 3.80 -16.57
N GLU A 43 2.53 4.50 -16.00
CA GLU A 43 3.91 4.45 -16.45
C GLU A 43 4.63 3.24 -15.85
N GLU A 44 5.53 2.63 -16.61
CA GLU A 44 6.36 1.50 -16.16
C GLU A 44 7.07 1.81 -14.84
N PHE A 45 7.65 3.00 -14.73
CA PHE A 45 8.33 3.45 -13.52
C PHE A 45 7.41 3.45 -12.28
N GLY A 46 6.19 3.93 -12.42
CA GLY A 46 5.26 3.97 -11.31
C GLY A 46 4.69 2.57 -10.98
N ALA A 47 4.49 1.72 -11.99
CA ALA A 47 4.14 0.31 -11.77
C ALA A 47 5.23 -0.44 -10.99
N GLU A 48 6.51 -0.21 -11.32
CA GLU A 48 7.62 -0.78 -10.56
C GLU A 48 7.64 -0.30 -9.10
N ASN A 49 7.37 0.99 -8.87
CA ASN A 49 7.33 1.54 -7.51
C ASN A 49 6.18 0.94 -6.71
N ALA A 50 5.00 0.80 -7.31
CA ALA A 50 3.86 0.13 -6.69
C ALA A 50 4.20 -1.33 -6.30
N ILE A 51 4.87 -2.08 -7.18
CA ILE A 51 5.32 -3.45 -6.85
C ILE A 51 6.27 -3.44 -5.65
N LYS A 52 7.27 -2.55 -5.63
CA LYS A 52 8.22 -2.44 -4.51
C LYS A 52 7.50 -2.06 -3.21
N SER A 53 6.52 -1.17 -3.25
CA SER A 53 5.68 -0.80 -2.09
C SER A 53 4.88 -1.99 -1.58
N ALA A 54 4.27 -2.78 -2.47
CA ALA A 54 3.55 -4.00 -2.09
C ALA A 54 4.46 -5.04 -1.42
N GLU A 55 5.69 -5.22 -1.91
CA GLU A 55 6.67 -6.12 -1.30
C GLU A 55 7.10 -5.66 0.10
N ARG A 56 7.34 -4.36 0.29
CA ARG A 56 7.67 -3.77 1.60
C ARG A 56 6.55 -3.97 2.61
N ILE A 57 5.31 -3.68 2.23
CA ILE A 57 4.13 -3.89 3.08
C ILE A 57 4.02 -5.36 3.47
N LYS A 58 4.09 -6.27 2.48
CA LYS A 58 4.02 -7.71 2.73
C LYS A 58 5.10 -8.17 3.71
N HIS A 59 6.34 -7.76 3.50
CA HIS A 59 7.45 -8.11 4.38
C HIS A 59 7.20 -7.61 5.82
N PHE A 60 6.84 -6.33 5.97
CA PHE A 60 6.54 -5.74 7.27
C PHE A 60 5.43 -6.50 8.01
N VAL A 61 4.32 -6.78 7.33
CA VAL A 61 3.17 -7.47 7.93
C VAL A 61 3.53 -8.92 8.31
N LEU A 62 4.26 -9.64 7.47
CA LEU A 62 4.69 -11.01 7.79
C LEU A 62 5.62 -11.06 9.01
N MET A 63 6.54 -10.08 9.15
CA MET A 63 7.40 -9.96 10.32
C MET A 63 6.63 -9.70 11.62
N LYS A 64 5.43 -9.10 11.53
CA LYS A 64 4.55 -8.86 12.68
C LYS A 64 3.74 -10.10 13.07
N ILE A 65 3.41 -10.97 12.11
CA ILE A 65 2.61 -12.19 12.32
C ILE A 65 3.46 -13.36 12.82
N GLN A 66 4.75 -13.44 12.45
CA GLN A 66 5.65 -14.54 12.85
C GLN A 66 6.17 -14.45 14.30
N LYS A 67 5.35 -13.98 15.24
CA LYS A 67 5.68 -13.97 16.68
C LYS A 67 5.10 -15.16 17.42
#